data_AF-A0A953ZE01-F1
#
_entry.id   AF-A0A953ZE01-F1
#
_cell.length_a   1.000
_cell.length_b   1.000
_cell.length_c   1.000
_cell.angle_alpha   90.00
_cell.angle_beta   90.00
_cell.angle_gamma   90.00
#
_symmetry.space_group_name_H-M   'P 1'
#
loop_
_entity.id
_entity.type
_entity.pdbx_description
1 polymer ?
#
loop_
_entity_poly.entity_id
_entity_poly.type
_entity_poly.pdbx_seq_one_letter_code
_entity_poly.pdbx_strand_id
1 'polypeptide(L)'
;MKYSLICLTTLAFLLAITTPSNAADFELEKERGKLWEWLADKHAKLGDEYKQVKIYSLARKQYDRSRELEPDNRKAWEGLGFKKKSGEWVVNEPLPDKDEVFGAAFIEARKKPDEEKADTYEKCADRCRKLVEKATDAGDTRSARIIAIDLLYY
;
A
#
# COMPACT_ATOMS: atom_id res chain seq x y z
N MET A 1 10.44 -18.73 -37.12
CA MET A 1 9.71 -17.84 -36.20
C MET A 1 10.69 -16.89 -35.55
N LYS A 2 10.58 -15.59 -35.87
CA LYS A 2 11.46 -14.51 -35.42
C LYS A 2 10.81 -13.80 -34.23
N TYR A 3 10.86 -14.41 -33.04
CA TYR A 3 10.45 -13.76 -31.79
C TYR A 3 11.45 -14.13 -30.70
N SER A 4 12.67 -13.59 -30.76
CA SER A 4 13.67 -13.86 -29.70
C SER A 4 14.57 -12.67 -29.36
N LEU A 5 14.68 -11.63 -30.19
CA LEU A 5 15.51 -10.46 -29.87
C LEU A 5 14.70 -9.28 -29.30
N ILE A 6 13.48 -9.07 -29.80
CA ILE A 6 12.65 -7.91 -29.43
C ILE A 6 12.20 -7.97 -27.95
N CYS A 7 11.94 -9.17 -27.43
CA CYS A 7 11.47 -9.38 -26.05
C CYS A 7 12.59 -9.18 -25.00
N LEU A 8 13.84 -9.51 -25.34
CA LEU A 8 15.00 -9.27 -24.49
C LEU A 8 15.38 -7.78 -24.46
N THR A 9 15.26 -7.08 -25.58
CA THR A 9 15.56 -5.63 -25.63
C THR A 9 14.50 -4.78 -24.94
N THR A 10 13.21 -5.13 -25.02
CA THR A 10 12.15 -4.39 -24.29
C THR A 10 12.21 -4.64 -22.79
N LEU A 11 12.52 -5.87 -22.36
CA LEU A 11 12.74 -6.18 -20.95
C LEU A 11 13.99 -5.47 -20.40
N ALA A 12 15.08 -5.42 -21.17
CA ALA A 12 16.28 -4.67 -20.79
C ALA A 12 16.05 -3.14 -20.76
N PHE A 13 15.22 -2.59 -21.65
CA PHE A 13 14.86 -1.17 -21.63
C PHE A 13 13.93 -0.84 -20.45
N LEU A 14 12.96 -1.70 -20.13
CA LEU A 14 12.15 -1.59 -18.91
C LEU A 14 13.00 -1.71 -17.64
N LEU A 15 13.96 -2.63 -17.61
CA LEU A 15 14.89 -2.79 -16.49
C LEU A 15 15.83 -1.57 -16.34
N ALA A 16 16.32 -0.99 -17.44
CA ALA A 16 17.14 0.22 -17.44
C ALA A 16 16.37 1.46 -16.98
N ILE A 17 15.04 1.51 -17.20
CA ILE A 17 14.20 2.55 -16.60
C ILE A 17 14.05 2.27 -15.10
N THR A 18 14.01 1.03 -14.61
CA THR A 18 13.85 0.75 -13.16
C THR A 18 15.14 0.84 -12.33
N THR A 19 16.32 0.81 -12.95
CA THR A 19 17.58 0.95 -12.20
C THR A 19 17.80 2.40 -11.80
N PRO A 20 18.01 2.72 -10.51
CA PRO A 20 18.34 4.08 -10.09
C PRO A 20 19.62 4.52 -10.80
N SER A 21 19.56 5.68 -11.45
CA SER A 21 20.63 6.15 -12.34
C SER A 21 21.81 6.77 -11.57
N ASN A 22 21.56 7.15 -10.31
CA ASN A 22 22.53 7.73 -9.40
C ASN A 22 22.20 7.38 -7.94
N ALA A 23 23.11 7.70 -7.01
CA ALA A 23 22.95 7.39 -5.59
C ALA A 23 21.77 8.13 -4.91
N ALA A 24 21.39 9.32 -5.40
CA ALA A 24 20.25 10.06 -4.88
C ALA A 24 18.92 9.38 -5.27
N ASP A 25 18.79 8.90 -6.51
CA ASP A 25 17.63 8.11 -6.97
C ASP A 25 17.45 6.85 -6.10
N PHE A 26 18.54 6.15 -5.78
CA PHE A 26 18.50 4.94 -4.95
C PHE A 26 18.01 5.23 -3.53
N GLU A 27 18.51 6.30 -2.89
CA GLU A 27 18.06 6.66 -1.54
C GLU A 27 16.60 7.15 -1.52
N LEU A 28 16.12 7.84 -2.57
CA LEU A 28 14.71 8.24 -2.69
C LEU A 28 13.78 7.02 -2.86
N GLU A 29 14.15 6.07 -3.72
CA GLU A 29 13.42 4.81 -3.91
C GLU A 29 13.33 4.03 -2.60
N LYS A 30 14.43 3.97 -1.83
CA LYS A 30 14.47 3.33 -0.50
C LYS A 30 13.61 4.04 0.53
N GLU A 31 13.60 5.38 0.54
CA GLU A 31 12.71 6.16 1.42
C GLU A 31 11.24 5.96 1.04
N ARG A 32 10.92 5.88 -0.26
CA ARG A 32 9.58 5.55 -0.75
C ARG A 32 9.18 4.14 -0.35
N GLY A 33 10.08 3.15 -0.45
CA GLY A 33 9.83 1.79 0.02
C GLY A 33 9.46 1.73 1.50
N LYS A 34 10.22 2.43 2.35
CA LYS A 34 9.89 2.55 3.79
C LYS A 34 8.53 3.22 4.03
N LEU A 35 8.15 4.18 3.19
CA LEU A 35 6.85 4.82 3.28
C LEU A 35 5.72 3.83 2.95
N TRP A 36 5.87 3.03 1.89
CA TRP A 36 4.90 2.00 1.53
C TRP A 36 4.81 0.90 2.58
N GLU A 37 5.93 0.44 3.14
CA GLU A 37 5.95 -0.52 4.26
C GLU A 37 5.16 0.02 5.46
N TRP A 38 5.48 1.25 5.88
CA TRP A 38 4.77 1.91 6.98
C TRP A 38 3.27 2.06 6.70
N LEU A 39 2.91 2.41 5.47
CA LEU A 39 1.52 2.63 5.07
C LEU A 39 0.75 1.32 4.97
N ALA A 40 1.39 0.25 4.49
CA ALA A 40 0.85 -1.09 4.50
C ALA A 40 0.49 -1.53 5.93
N ASP A 41 1.38 -1.30 6.89
CA ASP A 41 1.11 -1.60 8.30
C ASP A 41 -0.05 -0.78 8.87
N LYS A 42 -0.16 0.49 8.48
CA LYS A 42 -1.26 1.36 8.88
C LYS A 42 -2.60 0.89 8.32
N HIS A 43 -2.64 0.55 7.04
CA HIS A 43 -3.81 -0.06 6.42
C HIS A 43 -4.18 -1.38 7.12
N ALA A 44 -3.22 -2.24 7.43
CA ALA A 44 -3.49 -3.49 8.16
C ALA A 44 -4.06 -3.22 9.57
N LYS A 45 -3.55 -2.21 10.30
CA LYS A 45 -4.09 -1.80 11.60
C LYS A 45 -5.52 -1.25 11.48
N LEU A 46 -5.76 -0.39 10.50
CA LEU A 46 -7.10 0.15 10.25
C LEU A 46 -8.09 -0.97 9.85
N GLY A 47 -7.62 -1.98 9.13
CA GLY A 47 -8.37 -3.20 8.85
C GLY A 47 -8.78 -3.95 10.13
N ASP A 48 -7.90 -4.05 11.13
CA ASP A 48 -8.24 -4.62 12.43
C ASP A 48 -9.29 -3.79 13.15
N GLU A 49 -9.19 -2.46 13.11
CA GLU A 49 -10.15 -1.56 13.77
C GLU A 49 -11.54 -1.71 13.17
N TYR A 50 -11.66 -1.71 11.83
CA TYR A 50 -12.94 -1.98 11.18
C TYR A 50 -13.46 -3.38 11.47
N LYS A 51 -12.59 -4.39 11.55
CA LYS A 51 -12.97 -5.77 11.90
C LYS A 51 -13.49 -5.85 13.34
N GLN A 52 -12.87 -5.14 14.29
CA GLN A 52 -13.31 -5.10 15.69
C GLN A 52 -14.69 -4.49 15.85
N VAL A 53 -15.01 -3.46 15.05
CA VAL A 53 -16.36 -2.88 14.99
C VAL A 53 -17.29 -3.58 14.00
N LYS A 54 -16.88 -4.77 13.50
CA LYS A 54 -17.66 -5.66 12.63
C LYS A 54 -18.13 -5.05 11.30
N ILE A 55 -17.34 -4.11 10.78
CA ILE A 55 -17.47 -3.55 9.43
C ILE A 55 -16.46 -4.26 8.53
N TYR A 56 -16.71 -5.53 8.23
CA TYR A 56 -15.82 -6.41 7.49
C TYR A 56 -15.57 -5.97 6.04
N SER A 57 -16.54 -5.29 5.42
CA SER A 57 -16.42 -4.74 4.07
C SER A 57 -15.32 -3.68 3.98
N LEU A 58 -15.21 -2.81 4.98
CA LEU A 58 -14.12 -1.83 5.08
C LEU A 58 -12.83 -2.49 5.55
N ALA A 59 -12.90 -3.44 6.49
CA ALA A 59 -11.72 -4.20 6.91
C ALA A 59 -11.00 -4.85 5.72
N ARG A 60 -11.75 -5.56 4.86
CA ARG A 60 -11.22 -6.17 3.63
C ARG A 60 -10.51 -5.16 2.74
N LYS A 61 -11.15 -4.01 2.46
CA LYS A 61 -10.55 -2.95 1.64
C LYS A 61 -9.21 -2.48 2.18
N GLN A 62 -9.09 -2.34 3.50
CA GLN A 62 -7.83 -1.90 4.11
C GLN A 62 -6.75 -3.00 4.05
N TYR A 63 -7.09 -4.26 4.33
CA TYR A 63 -6.12 -5.34 4.17
C TYR A 63 -5.68 -5.54 2.72
N ASP A 64 -6.58 -5.40 1.76
CA ASP A 64 -6.24 -5.48 0.33
C ASP A 64 -5.29 -4.35 -0.05
N ARG A 65 -5.56 -3.12 0.39
CA ARG A 65 -4.64 -1.99 0.16
C ARG A 65 -3.26 -2.21 0.80
N SER A 66 -3.21 -2.82 1.98
CA SER A 66 -1.95 -3.20 2.62
C SER A 66 -1.16 -4.19 1.76
N ARG A 67 -1.82 -5.18 1.16
CA ARG A 67 -1.19 -6.18 0.27
C ARG A 67 -0.78 -5.62 -1.09
N GLU A 68 -1.46 -4.60 -1.59
CA GLU A 68 -1.04 -3.88 -2.80
C GLU A 68 0.27 -3.14 -2.58
N LEU A 69 0.44 -2.54 -1.39
CA LEU A 69 1.64 -1.79 -1.02
C LEU A 69 2.80 -2.73 -0.62
N GLU A 70 2.50 -3.74 0.20
CA GLU A 70 3.44 -4.78 0.62
C GLU A 70 2.84 -6.18 0.45
N PRO A 71 3.15 -6.87 -0.67
CA PRO A 71 2.56 -8.17 -1.00
C PRO A 71 2.73 -9.27 0.06
N ASP A 72 3.73 -9.14 0.92
CA ASP A 72 4.03 -10.10 1.98
C ASP A 72 3.65 -9.60 3.39
N ASN A 73 2.84 -8.53 3.50
CA ASN A 73 2.37 -8.01 4.79
C ASN A 73 1.56 -9.07 5.53
N ARG A 74 2.21 -9.75 6.49
CA ARG A 74 1.65 -10.87 7.25
C ARG A 74 0.34 -10.50 7.92
N LYS A 75 0.30 -9.30 8.52
CA LYS A 75 -0.86 -8.84 9.28
C LYS A 75 -2.09 -8.68 8.39
N ALA A 76 -1.90 -8.20 7.16
CA ALA A 76 -2.99 -8.08 6.20
C ALA A 76 -3.52 -9.44 5.73
N TRP A 77 -2.63 -10.39 5.45
CA TRP A 77 -3.03 -11.75 5.07
C TRP A 77 -3.77 -12.49 6.19
N GLU A 78 -3.22 -12.46 7.40
CA GLU A 78 -3.88 -13.03 8.59
C GLU A 78 -5.20 -12.31 8.87
N GLY A 79 -5.22 -10.98 8.70
CA GLY A 79 -6.40 -10.15 8.80
C GLY A 79 -7.52 -10.58 7.86
N LEU A 80 -7.17 -11.00 6.63
CA LEU A 80 -8.07 -11.55 5.61
C LEU A 80 -8.48 -13.01 5.86
N GLY A 81 -7.95 -13.67 6.89
CA GLY A 81 -8.27 -15.05 7.20
C GLY A 81 -7.36 -16.09 6.55
N PHE A 82 -6.20 -15.68 6.04
CA PHE A 82 -5.21 -16.59 5.47
C PHE A 82 -4.20 -17.04 6.53
N LYS A 83 -3.55 -18.16 6.26
CA LYS A 83 -2.43 -18.68 7.03
C LYS A 83 -1.31 -19.10 6.10
N LYS A 84 -0.07 -18.76 6.45
CA LYS A 84 1.11 -19.18 5.67
C LYS A 84 1.39 -20.67 5.91
N LYS A 85 1.39 -21.48 4.86
CA LYS A 85 1.72 -22.92 4.87
C LYS A 85 2.70 -23.20 3.73
N SER A 86 3.86 -23.77 4.07
CA SER A 86 4.90 -24.10 3.07
C SER A 86 5.30 -22.94 2.15
N GLY A 87 5.28 -21.70 2.65
CA GLY A 87 5.60 -20.49 1.88
C GLY A 87 4.40 -19.85 1.18
N GLU A 88 3.27 -20.53 1.07
CA GLU A 88 2.07 -20.03 0.39
C GLU A 88 1.00 -19.55 1.38
N TRP A 89 0.23 -18.53 0.99
CA TRP A 89 -0.92 -18.06 1.74
C TRP A 89 -2.15 -18.89 1.40
N VAL A 90 -2.63 -19.66 2.37
CA VAL A 90 -3.80 -20.54 2.20
C VAL A 90 -4.95 -20.01 3.04
N VAL A 91 -6.15 -19.94 2.46
CA VAL A 91 -7.36 -19.54 3.19
C VAL A 91 -7.56 -20.50 4.38
N ASN A 92 -7.80 -19.94 5.56
CA ASN A 92 -8.09 -20.68 6.78
C ASN A 92 -9.48 -20.32 7.32
N GLU A 93 -9.67 -19.06 7.72
CA GLU A 93 -10.89 -18.55 8.33
C GLU A 93 -11.22 -17.17 7.74
N PRO A 94 -11.87 -17.10 6.58
CA PRO A 94 -12.13 -15.83 5.89
C PRO A 94 -13.04 -14.92 6.72
N LEU A 95 -12.91 -13.59 6.56
CA LEU A 95 -13.86 -12.67 7.18
C LEU A 95 -15.30 -12.94 6.70
N PRO A 96 -16.31 -12.69 7.55
CA PRO A 96 -17.71 -12.79 7.14
C PRO A 96 -18.02 -11.90 5.93
N ASP A 97 -18.80 -12.41 4.99
CA ASP A 97 -19.11 -11.70 3.72
C ASP A 97 -19.87 -10.39 3.93
N LYS A 98 -20.66 -10.30 5.00
CA LYS A 98 -21.53 -9.16 5.29
C LYS A 98 -21.13 -8.51 6.60
N ASP A 99 -21.19 -7.18 6.63
CA ASP A 99 -21.07 -6.41 7.88
C ASP A 99 -22.14 -6.86 8.89
N GLU A 100 -21.85 -6.74 10.18
CA GLU A 100 -22.83 -7.05 11.23
C GLU A 100 -23.45 -5.79 11.83
N VAL A 101 -22.97 -4.61 11.44
CA VAL A 101 -23.47 -3.31 11.89
C VAL A 101 -24.08 -2.57 10.70
N PHE A 102 -25.22 -1.91 10.91
CA PHE A 102 -25.96 -1.20 9.86
C PHE A 102 -26.58 0.11 10.37
N GLY A 103 -27.05 0.94 9.45
CA GLY A 103 -27.80 2.17 9.77
C GLY A 103 -27.01 3.12 10.68
N ALA A 104 -27.68 3.71 11.67
CA ALA A 104 -27.07 4.66 12.60
C ALA A 104 -25.90 4.04 13.39
N ALA A 105 -26.00 2.76 13.77
CA ALA A 105 -24.92 2.06 14.47
C ALA A 105 -23.67 1.93 13.60
N PHE A 106 -23.83 1.76 12.27
CA PHE A 106 -22.69 1.74 11.34
C PHE A 106 -22.00 3.11 11.33
N ILE A 107 -22.78 4.18 11.23
CA ILE A 107 -22.26 5.55 11.21
C ILE A 107 -21.47 5.83 12.49
N GLU A 108 -21.98 5.41 13.64
CA GLU A 108 -21.27 5.59 14.91
C GLU A 108 -20.00 4.74 14.99
N ALA A 109 -20.11 3.46 14.66
CA ALA A 109 -19.01 2.50 14.71
C ALA A 109 -17.81 2.89 13.83
N ARG A 110 -18.06 3.56 12.70
CA ARG A 110 -16.98 3.97 11.78
C ARG A 110 -16.24 5.25 12.18
N LYS A 111 -16.79 6.08 13.08
CA LYS A 111 -16.25 7.43 13.37
C LYS A 111 -14.78 7.38 13.78
N LYS A 112 -14.48 6.62 14.83
CA LYS A 112 -13.10 6.50 15.35
C LYS A 112 -12.14 5.93 14.29
N PRO A 113 -12.44 4.80 13.62
CA PRO A 113 -11.60 4.34 12.49
C PRO A 113 -11.41 5.40 11.39
N ASP A 114 -12.46 6.15 11.04
CA ASP A 114 -12.36 7.19 10.00
C ASP A 114 -11.50 8.38 10.44
N GLU A 115 -11.53 8.77 11.71
CA GLU A 115 -10.62 9.76 12.29
C GLU A 115 -9.16 9.26 12.28
N GLU A 116 -8.91 8.02 12.71
CA GLU A 116 -7.57 7.41 12.67
C GLU A 116 -7.04 7.29 11.22
N LYS A 117 -7.93 6.99 10.27
CA LYS A 117 -7.62 6.98 8.84
C LYS A 117 -7.22 8.37 8.35
N ALA A 118 -8.01 9.40 8.68
CA ALA A 118 -7.75 10.77 8.25
C ALA A 118 -6.38 11.27 8.76
N ASP A 119 -6.09 11.10 10.04
CA ASP A 119 -4.78 11.46 10.63
C ASP A 119 -3.62 10.69 9.98
N THR A 120 -3.82 9.40 9.71
CA THR A 120 -2.81 8.58 9.02
C THR A 120 -2.53 9.09 7.61
N TYR A 121 -3.58 9.43 6.87
CA TYR A 121 -3.47 9.87 5.47
C TYR A 121 -2.85 11.25 5.37
N GLU A 122 -3.20 12.16 6.28
CA GLU A 122 -2.57 13.48 6.37
C GLU A 122 -1.05 13.35 6.59
N LYS A 123 -0.64 12.50 7.55
CA LYS A 123 0.78 12.20 7.79
C LYS A 123 1.47 11.56 6.58
N CYS A 124 0.75 10.72 5.82
CA CYS A 124 1.27 10.13 4.59
C CYS A 124 1.49 11.20 3.53
N ALA A 125 0.48 12.05 3.30
CA ALA A 125 0.54 13.14 2.33
C ALA A 125 1.71 14.09 2.63
N ASP A 126 1.93 14.44 3.90
CA ASP A 126 3.07 15.26 4.31
C ASP A 126 4.43 14.62 4.00
N ARG A 127 4.55 13.30 4.21
CA ARG A 127 5.79 12.58 3.86
C ARG A 127 6.00 12.53 2.35
N CYS A 128 4.94 12.26 1.58
CA CYS A 128 5.01 12.29 0.11
C CYS A 128 5.43 13.68 -0.39
N ARG A 129 4.84 14.77 0.12
CA ARG A 129 5.22 16.15 -0.25
C ARG A 129 6.70 16.42 -0.02
N LYS A 130 7.22 16.06 1.17
CA LYS A 130 8.65 16.21 1.49
C LYS A 130 9.57 15.41 0.55
N LEU A 131 9.16 14.20 0.18
CA LEU A 131 9.92 13.39 -0.78
C LEU A 131 9.85 13.96 -2.20
N VAL A 132 8.72 14.53 -2.62
CA VAL A 132 8.57 15.23 -3.91
C VAL A 132 9.47 16.47 -3.96
N GLU A 133 9.49 17.28 -2.89
CA GLU A 133 10.38 18.44 -2.77
C GLU A 133 11.84 18.01 -2.88
N LYS A 134 12.27 17.03 -2.07
CA LYS A 134 13.63 16.50 -2.09
C LYS A 134 14.04 15.95 -3.47
N ALA A 135 13.14 15.22 -4.15
CA ALA A 135 13.39 14.72 -5.49
C ALA A 135 13.49 15.86 -6.52
N THR A 136 12.65 16.89 -6.39
CA THR A 136 12.67 18.07 -7.27
C THR A 136 13.97 18.86 -7.10
N ASP A 137 14.41 19.08 -5.86
CA ASP A 137 15.66 19.78 -5.54
C ASP A 137 16.90 19.01 -6.05
N ALA A 138 16.83 17.68 -6.08
CA ALA A 138 17.85 16.82 -6.67
C ALA A 138 17.81 16.77 -8.21
N GLY A 139 16.83 17.39 -8.86
CA GLY A 139 16.61 17.32 -10.30
C GLY A 139 16.00 15.98 -10.79
N ASP A 140 15.61 15.09 -9.87
CA ASP A 140 14.97 13.81 -10.18
C ASP A 140 13.46 13.99 -10.40
N THR A 141 13.14 14.52 -11.59
CA THR A 141 11.75 14.74 -12.03
C THR A 141 10.95 13.44 -12.14
N ARG A 142 11.59 12.28 -12.27
CA ARG A 142 10.91 10.99 -12.40
C ARG A 142 10.39 10.54 -11.04
N SER A 143 11.25 10.48 -10.03
CA SER A 143 10.84 10.09 -8.68
C SER A 143 9.81 11.06 -8.12
N ALA A 144 10.00 12.37 -8.35
CA ALA A 144 9.02 13.40 -7.97
C ALA A 144 7.63 13.11 -8.56
N ARG A 145 7.52 12.72 -9.84
CA ARG A 145 6.25 12.37 -10.47
C ARG A 145 5.64 11.10 -9.91
N ILE A 146 6.44 10.07 -9.68
CA ILE A 146 5.95 8.79 -9.13
C ILE A 146 5.37 9.03 -7.72
N ILE A 147 6.09 9.74 -6.86
CA ILE A 147 5.63 10.04 -5.50
C ILE A 147 4.43 11.01 -5.51
N ALA A 148 4.36 11.93 -6.48
CA ALA A 148 3.19 12.81 -6.64
C ALA A 148 1.94 12.05 -7.11
N ILE A 149 2.08 10.93 -7.83
CA ILE A 149 0.94 10.05 -8.12
C ILE A 149 0.45 9.37 -6.83
N ASP A 150 1.35 9.00 -5.92
CA ASP A 150 0.98 8.43 -4.62
C ASP A 150 0.13 9.41 -3.79
N LEU A 151 0.36 10.73 -3.89
CA LEU A 151 -0.49 11.76 -3.28
C LEU A 151 -1.93 11.73 -3.76
N LEU A 152 -2.22 11.25 -4.97
CA LEU A 152 -3.60 11.18 -5.46
C LEU A 152 -4.45 10.15 -4.70
N TYR A 153 -3.81 9.28 -3.92
CA TYR A 153 -4.48 8.28 -3.11
C TYR A 153 -4.77 8.73 -1.67
N TYR A 154 -4.26 9.91 -1.23
CA TYR A 154 -4.29 10.38 0.16
C TYR A 154 -4.63 11.87 0.29
#